data_AF-X1SSG1-F1
#
_entry.id   AF-X1SSG1-F1
#
_cell.length_a   1.000
_cell.length_b   1.000
_cell.length_c   1.000
_cell.angle_alpha   90.00
_cell.angle_beta   90.00
_cell.angle_gamma   90.00
#
_symmetry.space_group_name_H-M   'P 1'
#
loop_
_entity.id
_entity.type
_entity.pdbx_description
1 polymer ?
#
loop_
_entity_poly.entity_id
_entity_poly.type
_entity_poly.pdbx_seq_one_letter_code
_entity_poly.pdbx_strand_id
1 'polypeptide(L)'
;LYSYYVTEDEGRILKVFPISMKLRYLIPFHPIDETINFLKEEENKKDDCLKTLGDDGEKFGGWPGTYDWVFKKGWLDEFLCRIERESWIKPVFLHKIANEPPTGRIYLPTSSYEEMGEWVLPPKRGMQYEELKKTIDKKYYYLVHGGYFKNFLRKYPEANNMQKRMLYVSKNIGNDINAKLALWRGQCSCAYWHGIFGGLYLPHLREAIYKNLIEADNFNIQKGLKSFDFDADGEKEIIYSDEEFFIVIKPQSASFIEIDDRRKNINILNYLGRRNEKYHQKILQETDSGGVKSIHEVLRSKEENLH
;
A
#
# COMPACT_ATOMS: atom_id res chain seq x y z
N LEU A 1 -3.58 -17.67 -14.15
CA LEU A 1 -4.62 -17.98 -13.14
C LEU A 1 -5.98 -17.73 -13.76
N TYR A 2 -6.92 -18.69 -13.66
CA TYR A 2 -8.15 -18.70 -14.48
C TYR A 2 -9.44 -18.80 -13.67
N SER A 3 -9.37 -18.82 -12.33
CA SER A 3 -10.52 -18.71 -11.43
C SER A 3 -10.01 -18.41 -10.02
N TYR A 4 -10.82 -18.71 -9.00
CA TYR A 4 -10.42 -18.67 -7.60
C TYR A 4 -9.86 -20.00 -7.12
N TYR A 5 -9.11 -19.91 -6.03
CA TYR A 5 -8.43 -21.02 -5.38
C TYR A 5 -8.73 -21.00 -3.89
N VAL A 6 -8.36 -22.08 -3.21
CA VAL A 6 -8.33 -22.11 -1.75
C VAL A 6 -6.88 -22.15 -1.26
N THR A 7 -6.62 -21.44 -0.17
CA THR A 7 -5.41 -21.62 0.64
C THR A 7 -5.83 -22.10 2.02
N GLU A 8 -4.91 -22.70 2.75
CA GLU A 8 -5.15 -23.18 4.11
C GLU A 8 -3.98 -22.77 5.00
N ASP A 9 -4.28 -22.48 6.26
CA ASP A 9 -3.32 -22.26 7.34
C ASP A 9 -3.94 -22.75 8.66
N GLU A 10 -3.20 -23.54 9.45
CA GLU A 10 -3.68 -24.17 10.70
C GLU A 10 -5.04 -24.89 10.58
N GLY A 11 -5.29 -25.57 9.47
CA GLY A 11 -6.53 -26.28 9.16
C GLY A 11 -7.70 -25.37 8.75
N ARG A 12 -7.49 -24.05 8.67
CA ARG A 12 -8.52 -23.07 8.30
C ARG A 12 -8.39 -22.68 6.84
N ILE A 13 -9.48 -22.84 6.10
CA ILE A 13 -9.52 -22.60 4.66
C ILE A 13 -9.94 -21.14 4.38
N LEU A 14 -9.24 -20.49 3.45
CA LEU A 14 -9.60 -19.19 2.90
C LEU A 14 -9.71 -19.26 1.37
N LYS A 15 -10.74 -18.63 0.81
CA LYS A 15 -10.94 -18.52 -0.64
C LYS A 15 -10.20 -17.29 -1.17
N VAL A 16 -9.45 -17.45 -2.26
CA VAL A 16 -8.57 -16.42 -2.83
C VAL A 16 -8.91 -16.18 -4.30
N PHE A 17 -9.23 -14.94 -4.63
CA PHE A 17 -9.49 -14.47 -5.99
C PHE A 17 -8.30 -13.63 -6.49
N PRO A 18 -7.53 -14.10 -7.48
CA PRO A 18 -6.42 -13.33 -8.02
C PRO A 18 -6.94 -12.20 -8.92
N ILE A 19 -6.48 -10.97 -8.66
CA ILE A 19 -6.73 -9.82 -9.53
C ILE A 19 -5.87 -9.96 -10.79
N SER A 20 -6.47 -9.74 -11.96
CA SER A 20 -5.75 -9.68 -13.22
C SER A 20 -4.99 -8.36 -13.33
N MET A 21 -3.67 -8.41 -13.22
CA MET A 21 -2.81 -7.24 -13.45
C MET A 21 -3.08 -6.61 -14.82
N LYS A 22 -3.24 -7.41 -15.88
CA LYS A 22 -3.52 -6.88 -17.22
C LYS A 22 -4.81 -6.05 -17.24
N LEU A 23 -5.87 -6.48 -16.55
CA LEU A 23 -7.11 -5.69 -16.45
C LEU A 23 -6.90 -4.36 -15.71
N ARG A 24 -6.07 -4.31 -14.66
CA ARG A 24 -5.75 -3.06 -13.92
C ARG A 24 -5.07 -1.99 -14.76
N TYR A 25 -4.33 -2.40 -15.78
CA TYR A 25 -3.64 -1.51 -16.71
C TYR A 25 -4.52 -1.13 -17.90
N LEU A 26 -5.38 -2.04 -18.36
CA LEU A 26 -6.30 -1.73 -19.45
C LEU A 26 -7.48 -0.85 -18.99
N ILE A 27 -8.08 -1.15 -17.84
CA ILE A 27 -9.29 -0.50 -17.36
C ILE A 27 -8.93 0.58 -16.32
N PRO A 28 -9.32 1.86 -16.49
CA PRO A 28 -10.08 2.44 -17.60
C PRO A 28 -9.20 3.18 -18.64
N PHE A 29 -7.88 2.95 -18.67
CA PHE A 29 -6.95 3.83 -19.39
C PHE A 29 -6.86 3.56 -20.91
N HIS A 30 -7.06 2.31 -21.34
CA HIS A 30 -6.90 1.89 -22.74
C HIS A 30 -8.24 1.91 -23.49
N PRO A 31 -8.22 1.92 -24.83
CA PRO A 31 -9.41 1.64 -25.64
C PRO A 31 -10.09 0.33 -25.23
N ILE A 32 -11.42 0.33 -25.27
CA ILE A 32 -12.26 -0.78 -24.80
C ILE A 32 -11.94 -2.09 -25.54
N ASP A 33 -11.68 -2.01 -26.85
CA ASP A 33 -11.37 -3.19 -27.68
C ASP A 33 -10.14 -3.95 -27.20
N GLU A 34 -9.14 -3.28 -26.61
CA GLU A 34 -7.99 -3.98 -26.04
C GLU A 34 -8.39 -4.87 -24.85
N THR A 35 -9.35 -4.41 -24.04
CA THR A 35 -9.90 -5.21 -22.94
C THR A 35 -10.70 -6.40 -23.47
N ILE A 36 -11.54 -6.18 -24.47
CA ILE A 36 -12.35 -7.25 -25.06
C ILE A 36 -11.46 -8.31 -25.72
N ASN A 37 -10.45 -7.89 -26.50
CA ASN A 37 -9.50 -8.79 -27.14
C ASN A 37 -8.73 -9.61 -26.10
N PHE A 38 -8.25 -8.97 -25.03
CA PHE A 38 -7.58 -9.69 -23.93
C PHE A 38 -8.50 -10.73 -23.27
N LEU A 39 -9.76 -10.39 -22.97
CA LEU A 39 -10.71 -11.34 -22.40
C LEU A 39 -10.99 -12.50 -23.36
N LYS A 40 -11.06 -12.24 -24.67
CA LYS A 40 -11.29 -13.26 -25.69
C LYS A 40 -10.10 -14.22 -25.81
N GLU A 41 -8.88 -13.70 -25.75
CA GLU A 41 -7.66 -14.51 -25.70
C GLU A 41 -7.62 -15.43 -24.48
N GLU A 42 -8.12 -14.97 -23.33
CA GLU A 42 -8.16 -15.77 -22.11
C GLU A 42 -9.25 -16.84 -22.15
N GLU A 43 -10.42 -16.55 -22.71
CA GLU A 43 -11.47 -17.55 -22.99
C GLU A 43 -10.93 -18.66 -23.89
N ASN A 44 -10.26 -18.31 -24.99
CA ASN A 44 -9.68 -19.28 -25.93
C ASN A 44 -8.63 -20.21 -25.29
N LYS A 45 -8.02 -19.82 -24.15
CA LYS A 45 -7.06 -20.66 -23.43
C LYS A 45 -7.73 -21.63 -22.47
N LYS A 46 -8.90 -21.28 -21.93
CA LYS A 46 -9.63 -22.10 -20.96
C LYS A 46 -11.11 -21.70 -20.91
N ASP A 47 -11.97 -22.67 -21.19
CA ASP A 47 -13.41 -22.53 -21.01
C ASP A 47 -13.77 -22.20 -19.55
N ASP A 48 -14.84 -21.43 -19.36
CA ASP A 48 -15.36 -20.99 -18.07
C ASP A 48 -14.31 -20.31 -17.17
N CYS A 49 -13.39 -19.54 -17.78
CA CYS A 49 -12.42 -18.77 -17.01
C CYS A 49 -13.06 -17.56 -16.32
N LEU A 50 -12.65 -17.29 -15.08
CA LEU A 50 -12.98 -16.08 -14.34
C LEU A 50 -11.77 -15.14 -14.34
N LYS A 51 -12.00 -13.89 -14.70
CA LYS A 51 -11.05 -12.78 -14.55
C LYS A 51 -11.59 -11.75 -13.58
N THR A 52 -10.81 -11.47 -12.54
CA THR A 52 -11.17 -10.52 -11.49
C THR A 52 -10.46 -9.19 -11.73
N LEU A 53 -11.22 -8.10 -11.67
CA LEU A 53 -10.69 -6.74 -11.53
C LEU A 53 -10.92 -6.31 -10.07
N GLY A 54 -9.87 -5.83 -9.42
CA GLY A 54 -9.94 -5.16 -8.12
C GLY A 54 -8.90 -4.05 -8.13
N ASP A 55 -9.34 -2.81 -7.97
CA ASP A 55 -8.50 -1.63 -8.17
C ASP A 55 -9.11 -0.40 -7.52
N ASP A 56 -8.33 0.68 -7.49
CA ASP A 56 -8.72 1.97 -6.91
C ASP A 56 -9.89 2.59 -7.69
N GLY A 57 -10.96 2.98 -6.99
CA GLY A 57 -12.11 3.67 -7.61
C GLY A 57 -11.75 5.06 -8.13
N GLU A 58 -10.75 5.69 -7.54
CA GLU A 58 -10.22 7.00 -7.92
C GLU A 58 -9.65 7.00 -9.35
N LYS A 59 -9.32 5.83 -9.93
CA LYS A 59 -8.97 5.68 -11.36
C LYS A 59 -10.08 6.16 -12.29
N PHE A 60 -11.34 6.09 -11.84
CA PHE A 60 -12.52 6.48 -12.58
C PHE A 60 -12.90 7.92 -12.23
N GLY A 61 -12.00 8.87 -12.50
CA GLY A 61 -12.29 10.31 -12.45
C GLY A 61 -11.52 11.12 -11.41
N GLY A 62 -11.01 10.48 -10.35
CA GLY A 62 -10.26 11.17 -9.29
C GLY A 62 -8.82 11.49 -9.70
N TRP A 63 -8.20 10.65 -10.54
CA TRP A 63 -6.82 10.84 -11.00
C TRP A 63 -6.72 11.86 -12.14
N PRO A 64 -5.57 12.54 -12.32
CA PRO A 64 -5.39 13.56 -13.34
C PRO A 64 -5.77 13.07 -14.75
N GLY A 65 -6.62 13.83 -15.44
CA GLY A 65 -7.10 13.52 -16.80
C GLY A 65 -8.14 12.40 -16.89
N THR A 66 -8.33 11.60 -15.84
CA THR A 66 -9.28 10.48 -15.89
C THR A 66 -10.73 10.93 -15.93
N TYR A 67 -11.10 12.08 -15.35
CA TYR A 67 -12.48 12.56 -15.44
C TYR A 67 -12.90 12.87 -16.88
N ASP A 68 -12.04 13.57 -17.61
CA ASP A 68 -12.30 13.92 -19.01
C ASP A 68 -12.36 12.66 -19.89
N TRP A 69 -11.49 11.69 -19.64
CA TRP A 69 -11.47 10.42 -20.36
C TRP A 69 -12.68 9.52 -20.02
N VAL A 70 -12.91 9.27 -18.74
CA VAL A 70 -13.89 8.30 -18.26
C VAL A 70 -15.32 8.80 -18.43
N PHE A 71 -15.57 10.08 -18.16
CA PHE A 71 -16.93 10.65 -18.18
C PHE A 71 -17.17 11.56 -19.38
N LYS A 72 -16.34 12.60 -19.61
CA LYS A 72 -16.64 13.55 -20.71
C LYS A 72 -16.55 12.92 -22.09
N LYS A 73 -15.65 11.95 -22.28
CA LYS A 73 -15.53 11.17 -23.52
C LYS A 73 -16.35 9.87 -23.51
N GLY A 74 -17.13 9.63 -22.44
CA GLY A 74 -18.08 8.51 -22.37
C GLY A 74 -17.46 7.11 -22.29
N TRP A 75 -16.20 6.97 -21.87
CA TRP A 75 -15.53 5.67 -21.83
C TRP A 75 -16.26 4.67 -20.91
N LEU A 76 -16.73 5.10 -19.73
CA LEU A 76 -17.38 4.18 -18.79
C LEU A 76 -18.71 3.65 -19.34
N ASP A 77 -19.55 4.54 -19.87
CA ASP A 77 -20.85 4.17 -20.42
C ASP A 77 -20.68 3.22 -21.62
N GLU A 78 -19.74 3.51 -22.52
CA GLU A 78 -19.44 2.65 -23.66
C GLU A 78 -18.87 1.29 -23.20
N PHE A 79 -18.01 1.28 -22.17
CA PHE A 79 -17.45 0.04 -21.63
C PHE A 79 -18.55 -0.86 -21.05
N LEU A 80 -19.45 -0.31 -20.24
CA LEU A 80 -20.57 -1.08 -19.68
C LEU A 80 -21.50 -1.60 -20.78
N CYS A 81 -21.86 -0.75 -21.75
CA CYS A 81 -22.65 -1.16 -22.92
C CYS A 81 -21.95 -2.28 -23.72
N ARG A 82 -20.63 -2.19 -23.89
CA ARG A 82 -19.84 -3.21 -24.60
C ARG A 82 -19.88 -4.54 -23.88
N ILE A 83 -19.71 -4.54 -22.55
CA ILE A 83 -19.75 -5.76 -21.73
C ILE A 83 -21.14 -6.41 -21.78
N GLU A 84 -22.22 -5.64 -21.79
CA GLU A 84 -23.58 -6.17 -21.92
C GLU A 84 -23.88 -6.76 -23.30
N ARG A 85 -23.30 -6.20 -24.36
CA ARG A 85 -23.47 -6.70 -25.75
C ARG A 85 -22.70 -7.99 -26.00
N GLU A 86 -21.57 -8.20 -25.34
CA GLU A 86 -20.76 -9.40 -25.51
C GLU A 86 -21.33 -10.57 -24.71
N SER A 87 -22.26 -11.31 -25.33
CA SER A 87 -22.98 -12.43 -24.68
C SER A 87 -22.10 -13.55 -24.09
N TRP A 88 -20.85 -13.68 -24.52
CA TRP A 88 -19.87 -14.63 -23.98
C TRP A 88 -19.18 -14.11 -22.70
N ILE A 89 -19.25 -12.81 -22.42
CA ILE A 89 -18.78 -12.21 -21.17
C ILE A 89 -19.95 -12.19 -20.19
N LYS A 90 -19.75 -12.77 -18.99
CA LYS A 90 -20.77 -12.81 -17.94
C LYS A 90 -20.26 -12.12 -16.69
N PRO A 91 -20.74 -10.91 -16.36
CA PRO A 91 -20.49 -10.30 -15.05
C PRO A 91 -21.07 -11.18 -13.94
N VAL A 92 -20.26 -11.47 -12.93
CA VAL A 92 -20.67 -12.33 -11.81
C VAL A 92 -20.28 -11.71 -10.49
N PHE A 93 -21.08 -11.99 -9.45
CA PHE A 93 -20.70 -11.66 -8.08
C PHE A 93 -19.74 -12.71 -7.53
N LEU A 94 -18.61 -12.27 -6.96
CA LEU A 94 -17.61 -13.19 -6.39
C LEU A 94 -18.18 -14.11 -5.31
N HIS A 95 -19.15 -13.66 -4.51
CA HIS A 95 -19.80 -14.50 -3.50
C HIS A 95 -20.59 -15.67 -4.09
N LYS A 96 -21.11 -15.54 -5.33
CA LYS A 96 -21.79 -16.65 -6.02
C LYS A 96 -20.76 -17.68 -6.48
N ILE A 97 -19.68 -17.21 -7.11
CA ILE A 97 -18.58 -18.08 -7.55
C ILE A 97 -17.91 -18.77 -6.37
N ALA A 98 -17.83 -18.09 -5.22
CA ALA A 98 -17.28 -18.69 -4.01
C ALA A 98 -18.05 -19.93 -3.54
N ASN A 99 -19.31 -20.14 -3.95
CA ASN A 99 -20.10 -21.32 -3.58
C ASN A 99 -19.91 -22.52 -4.52
N GLU A 100 -19.19 -22.34 -5.63
CA GLU A 100 -18.80 -23.42 -6.55
C GLU A 100 -17.63 -24.23 -5.94
N PRO A 101 -17.18 -25.32 -6.58
CA PRO A 101 -15.89 -25.94 -6.26
C PRO A 101 -14.70 -25.05 -6.70
N PRO A 102 -13.65 -24.88 -5.87
CA PRO A 102 -12.47 -24.12 -6.27
C PRO A 102 -11.69 -24.84 -7.37
N THR A 103 -10.92 -24.09 -8.18
CA THR A 103 -10.03 -24.70 -9.18
C THR A 103 -8.96 -25.59 -8.56
N GLY A 104 -8.58 -25.30 -7.32
CA GLY A 104 -7.65 -26.12 -6.56
C GLY A 104 -7.11 -25.40 -5.35
N ARG A 105 -6.08 -26.00 -4.76
CA ARG A 105 -5.36 -25.45 -3.61
C ARG A 105 -4.10 -24.73 -4.06
N ILE A 106 -3.81 -23.58 -3.43
CA ILE A 106 -2.57 -22.82 -3.59
C ILE A 106 -2.03 -22.45 -2.22
N TYR A 107 -0.72 -22.22 -2.15
CA TYR A 107 -0.05 -21.61 -1.00
C TYR A 107 0.69 -20.37 -1.49
N LEU A 108 0.58 -19.29 -0.74
CA LEU A 108 1.08 -17.98 -1.14
C LEU A 108 2.20 -17.54 -0.18
N PRO A 109 3.33 -17.03 -0.69
CA PRO A 109 4.29 -16.36 0.17
C PRO A 109 3.73 -15.02 0.63
N THR A 110 4.32 -14.44 1.68
CA THR A 110 4.06 -13.05 2.06
C THR A 110 4.42 -12.13 0.89
N SER A 111 3.40 -11.56 0.24
CA SER A 111 3.55 -10.75 -0.97
C SER A 111 2.51 -9.63 -1.03
N SER A 112 2.58 -8.81 -2.06
CA SER A 112 1.61 -7.78 -2.43
C SER A 112 1.53 -7.69 -3.95
N TYR A 113 0.82 -6.70 -4.49
CA TYR A 113 0.87 -6.41 -5.93
C TYR A 113 2.29 -5.99 -6.35
N GLU A 114 2.63 -6.20 -7.61
CA GLU A 114 4.01 -6.14 -8.10
C GLU A 114 4.71 -4.81 -7.78
N GLU A 115 4.01 -3.69 -7.97
CA GLU A 115 4.52 -2.34 -7.76
C GLU A 115 4.97 -2.10 -6.31
N MET A 116 4.28 -2.72 -5.34
CA MET A 116 4.64 -2.65 -3.93
C MET A 116 6.02 -3.25 -3.67
N GLY A 117 6.35 -4.34 -4.36
CA GLY A 117 7.65 -5.00 -4.27
C GLY A 117 8.79 -4.09 -4.70
N GLU A 118 8.52 -3.14 -5.60
CA GLU A 118 9.51 -2.16 -6.06
C GLU A 118 9.65 -0.97 -5.10
N TRP A 119 8.52 -0.44 -4.61
CA TRP A 119 8.51 0.77 -3.77
C TRP A 119 9.19 0.57 -2.43
N VAL A 120 9.09 -0.64 -1.89
CA VAL A 120 9.68 -0.99 -0.60
C VAL A 120 11.20 -1.14 -0.65
N LEU A 121 11.79 -1.24 -1.84
CA LEU A 121 13.24 -1.36 -1.97
C LEU A 121 13.93 -0.03 -1.62
N PRO A 122 15.07 -0.07 -0.90
CA PRO A 122 15.95 1.08 -0.76
C PRO A 122 16.41 1.60 -2.13
N PRO A 123 16.72 2.89 -2.31
CA PRO A 123 16.98 3.50 -3.62
C PRO A 123 17.95 2.71 -4.50
N LYS A 124 19.11 2.33 -3.94
CA LYS A 124 20.13 1.55 -4.67
C LYS A 124 19.61 0.21 -5.18
N ARG A 125 18.87 -0.52 -4.36
CA ARG A 125 18.29 -1.82 -4.74
C ARG A 125 17.13 -1.65 -5.71
N GLY A 126 16.31 -0.59 -5.55
CA GLY A 126 15.25 -0.25 -6.48
C GLY A 126 15.78 -0.02 -7.90
N MET A 127 16.91 0.70 -8.03
CA MET A 127 17.57 0.90 -9.33
C MET A 127 18.07 -0.41 -9.94
N GLN A 128 18.73 -1.26 -9.14
CA GLN A 128 19.19 -2.58 -9.60
C GLN A 128 18.03 -3.49 -10.03
N TYR A 129 16.90 -3.41 -9.32
CA TYR A 129 15.70 -4.17 -9.66
C TYR A 129 15.09 -3.72 -10.99
N GLU A 130 14.99 -2.41 -11.23
CA GLU A 130 14.52 -1.87 -12.51
C GLU A 130 15.44 -2.25 -13.68
N GLU A 131 16.77 -2.20 -13.47
CA GLU A 131 17.74 -2.60 -14.48
C GLU A 131 17.66 -4.09 -14.80
N LEU A 132 17.45 -4.94 -13.79
CA LEU A 132 17.22 -6.36 -13.98
C LEU A 132 15.96 -6.62 -14.81
N LYS A 133 14.86 -5.91 -14.54
CA LYS A 133 13.61 -6.06 -15.32
C LYS A 133 13.76 -5.64 -16.78
N LYS A 134 14.64 -4.68 -17.09
CA LYS A 134 14.94 -4.27 -18.48
C LYS A 134 15.76 -5.31 -19.25
N THR A 135 16.61 -6.06 -18.56
CA THR A 135 17.57 -7.00 -19.17
C THR A 135 17.04 -8.42 -19.28
N ILE A 136 16.17 -8.85 -18.35
CA ILE A 136 15.62 -10.20 -18.35
C ILE A 136 14.43 -10.33 -19.31
N ASP A 137 14.34 -11.48 -20.00
CA ASP A 137 13.18 -11.84 -20.82
C ASP A 137 11.90 -11.86 -19.96
N LYS A 138 10.83 -11.21 -20.44
CA LYS A 138 9.53 -11.11 -19.77
C LYS A 138 8.96 -12.46 -19.35
N LYS A 139 9.28 -13.55 -20.07
CA LYS A 139 8.82 -14.90 -19.70
C LYS A 139 9.33 -15.36 -18.34
N TYR A 140 10.41 -14.76 -17.81
CA TYR A 140 10.98 -15.09 -16.50
C TYR A 140 10.58 -14.12 -15.39
N TYR A 141 9.72 -13.12 -15.66
CA TYR A 141 9.32 -12.14 -14.64
C TYR A 141 8.70 -12.78 -13.39
N TYR A 142 8.06 -13.95 -13.53
CA TYR A 142 7.50 -14.70 -12.39
C TYR A 142 8.55 -15.18 -11.38
N LEU A 143 9.84 -15.19 -11.74
CA LEU A 143 10.97 -15.52 -10.86
C LEU A 143 11.59 -14.28 -10.18
N VAL A 144 11.20 -13.07 -10.61
CA VAL A 144 11.81 -11.82 -10.17
C VAL A 144 10.93 -11.16 -9.10
N HIS A 145 11.39 -11.20 -7.85
CA HIS A 145 10.65 -10.66 -6.71
C HIS A 145 11.34 -9.44 -6.11
N GLY A 146 10.55 -8.43 -5.76
CA GLY A 146 11.00 -7.26 -5.01
C GLY A 146 11.07 -7.53 -3.51
N GLY A 147 10.91 -6.48 -2.70
CA GLY A 147 10.74 -6.66 -1.25
C GLY A 147 9.29 -6.97 -0.86
N TYR A 148 9.03 -7.10 0.44
CA TYR A 148 7.67 -7.24 0.99
C TYR A 148 7.35 -6.09 1.94
N PHE A 149 6.07 -5.80 2.15
CA PHE A 149 5.58 -4.55 2.77
C PHE A 149 6.27 -4.14 4.08
N LYS A 150 6.50 -5.05 5.04
CA LYS A 150 7.10 -4.68 6.34
C LYS A 150 8.54 -4.16 6.20
N ASN A 151 9.22 -4.39 5.08
CA ASN A 151 10.53 -3.78 4.83
C ASN A 151 10.47 -2.24 4.80
N PHE A 152 9.29 -1.62 4.68
CA PHE A 152 9.14 -0.17 4.88
C PHE A 152 9.54 0.29 6.28
N LEU A 153 9.33 -0.54 7.30
CA LEU A 153 9.78 -0.23 8.65
C LEU A 153 11.31 -0.16 8.73
N ARG A 154 12.02 -0.94 7.90
CA ARG A 154 13.48 -0.79 7.76
C ARG A 154 13.87 0.37 6.85
N LYS A 155 13.11 0.64 5.78
CA LYS A 155 13.36 1.74 4.85
C LYS A 155 13.19 3.10 5.54
N TYR A 156 12.20 3.21 6.43
CA TYR A 156 11.82 4.42 7.14
C TYR A 156 11.76 4.16 8.66
N PRO A 157 12.83 4.51 9.41
CA PRO A 157 12.84 4.39 10.87
C PRO A 157 11.68 5.10 11.57
N GLU A 158 11.21 6.23 11.03
CA GLU A 158 10.07 6.97 11.59
C GLU A 158 8.76 6.17 11.46
N ALA A 159 8.59 5.41 10.38
CA ALA A 159 7.46 4.48 10.23
C ALA A 159 7.58 3.30 11.20
N ASN A 160 8.79 2.79 11.45
CA ASN A 160 9.03 1.78 12.47
C ASN A 160 8.67 2.31 13.87
N ASN A 161 9.15 3.49 14.24
CA ASN A 161 8.84 4.11 15.52
C ASN A 161 7.33 4.26 15.72
N MET A 162 6.63 4.84 14.74
CA MET A 162 5.16 4.97 14.77
C MET A 162 4.43 3.62 14.86
N GLN A 163 4.98 2.57 14.23
CA GLN A 163 4.40 1.23 14.28
C GLN A 163 4.63 0.55 15.63
N LYS A 164 5.79 0.76 16.24
CA LYS A 164 6.14 0.25 17.57
C LYS A 164 5.38 0.98 18.65
N ARG A 165 5.17 2.29 18.50
CA ARG A 165 4.22 3.07 19.31
C ARG A 165 2.82 2.48 19.24
N MET A 166 2.31 2.19 18.05
CA MET A 166 1.00 1.54 17.89
C MET A 166 0.93 0.19 18.61
N LEU A 167 1.96 -0.66 18.52
CA LEU A 167 2.01 -1.94 19.23
C LEU A 167 2.07 -1.77 20.75
N TYR A 168 2.83 -0.78 21.23
CA TYR A 168 2.90 -0.42 22.64
C TYR A 168 1.51 -0.04 23.17
N VAL A 169 0.79 0.84 22.46
CA VAL A 169 -0.57 1.23 22.83
C VAL A 169 -1.49 0.00 22.81
N SER A 170 -1.48 -0.77 21.73
CA SER A 170 -2.29 -1.99 21.57
C SER A 170 -2.14 -2.98 22.74
N LYS A 171 -0.91 -3.15 23.24
CA LYS A 171 -0.63 -4.05 24.37
C LYS A 171 -1.16 -3.52 25.71
N ASN A 172 -1.24 -2.20 25.88
CA ASN A 172 -1.55 -1.57 27.15
C ASN A 172 -3.01 -1.10 27.25
N ILE A 173 -3.75 -0.97 26.15
CA ILE A 173 -5.17 -0.62 26.24
C ILE A 173 -6.00 -1.80 26.75
N GLY A 174 -7.00 -1.49 27.58
CA GLY A 174 -7.98 -2.46 28.06
C GLY A 174 -9.03 -2.81 27.00
N ASN A 175 -10.14 -3.40 27.45
CA ASN A 175 -11.26 -3.76 26.57
C ASN A 175 -12.20 -2.59 26.23
N ASP A 176 -11.84 -1.36 26.57
CA ASP A 176 -12.63 -0.17 26.26
C ASP A 176 -12.78 0.01 24.73
N ILE A 177 -14.01 0.19 24.27
CA ILE A 177 -14.31 0.29 22.84
C ILE A 177 -13.81 1.60 22.22
N ASN A 178 -13.80 2.70 22.96
CA ASN A 178 -13.31 3.98 22.46
C ASN A 178 -11.79 3.95 22.32
N ALA A 179 -11.08 3.34 23.28
CA ALA A 179 -9.65 3.09 23.16
C ALA A 179 -9.31 2.25 21.92
N LYS A 180 -10.09 1.18 21.66
CA LYS A 180 -9.92 0.32 20.48
C LYS A 180 -10.23 1.06 19.18
N LEU A 181 -11.29 1.87 19.13
CA LEU A 181 -11.64 2.65 17.95
C LEU A 181 -10.55 3.67 17.61
N ALA A 182 -10.00 4.36 18.62
CA ALA A 182 -8.86 5.25 18.45
C ALA A 182 -7.62 4.47 17.96
N LEU A 183 -7.29 3.33 18.57
CA LEU A 183 -6.19 2.47 18.11
C LEU A 183 -6.37 2.04 16.65
N TRP A 184 -7.57 1.59 16.24
CA TRP A 184 -7.84 1.14 14.87
C TRP A 184 -7.72 2.27 13.86
N ARG A 185 -8.12 3.51 14.20
CA ARG A 185 -7.84 4.68 13.37
C ARG A 185 -6.35 4.95 13.27
N GLY A 186 -5.61 4.79 14.37
CA GLY A 186 -4.16 4.83 14.43
C GLY A 186 -3.47 3.70 13.65
N GLN A 187 -4.20 2.68 13.18
CA GLN A 187 -3.67 1.61 12.33
C GLN A 187 -3.90 1.86 10.83
N CYS A 188 -4.44 3.03 10.45
CA CYS A 188 -4.62 3.38 9.04
C CYS A 188 -3.27 3.32 8.29
N SER A 189 -3.18 2.42 7.31
CA SER A 189 -1.91 2.04 6.70
C SER A 189 -1.22 3.18 5.94
N CYS A 190 -1.97 4.17 5.45
CA CYS A 190 -1.48 5.19 4.50
C CYS A 190 -0.22 5.92 4.99
N ALA A 191 -0.10 6.17 6.29
CA ALA A 191 1.02 6.91 6.86
C ALA A 191 2.26 6.02 7.16
N TYR A 192 2.18 4.70 7.01
CA TYR A 192 3.26 3.77 7.40
C TYR A 192 4.25 3.44 6.28
N TRP A 193 4.03 3.94 5.07
CA TRP A 193 4.84 3.61 3.91
C TRP A 193 4.71 4.68 2.82
N HIS A 194 5.57 4.61 1.82
CA HIS A 194 5.51 5.49 0.66
C HIS A 194 5.72 4.69 -0.63
N GLY A 195 4.79 4.87 -1.56
CA GLY A 195 4.82 4.30 -2.90
C GLY A 195 4.80 5.40 -3.94
N ILE A 196 3.69 5.52 -4.65
CA ILE A 196 3.47 6.62 -5.60
C ILE A 196 2.70 7.80 -5.01
N PHE A 197 1.81 7.52 -4.08
CA PHE A 197 1.11 8.54 -3.30
C PHE A 197 1.98 9.00 -2.14
N GLY A 198 1.75 10.24 -1.67
CA GLY A 198 2.57 10.85 -0.63
C GLY A 198 2.74 9.94 0.60
N GLY A 199 1.64 9.35 1.10
CA GLY A 199 1.68 8.35 2.16
C GLY A 199 2.40 8.85 3.41
N LEU A 200 3.41 8.12 3.86
CA LEU A 200 4.31 8.49 4.95
C LEU A 200 4.82 9.92 4.81
N TYR A 201 5.10 10.44 3.61
CA TYR A 201 5.62 11.81 3.45
C TYR A 201 4.62 12.91 3.79
N LEU A 202 3.30 12.63 3.83
CA LEU A 202 2.27 13.63 4.12
C LEU A 202 2.14 13.88 5.65
N PRO A 203 2.47 15.08 6.16
CA PRO A 203 2.49 15.35 7.59
C PRO A 203 1.13 15.13 8.27
N HIS A 204 0.04 15.57 7.63
CA HIS A 204 -1.31 15.44 8.16
C HIS A 204 -1.76 13.98 8.32
N LEU A 205 -1.25 13.04 7.51
CA LEU A 205 -1.54 11.62 7.68
C LEU A 205 -0.82 11.06 8.90
N ARG A 206 0.47 11.39 9.08
CA ARG A 206 1.23 10.97 10.28
C ARG A 206 0.66 11.61 11.56
N GLU A 207 0.28 12.88 11.49
CA GLU A 207 -0.36 13.59 12.60
C GLU A 207 -1.67 12.91 13.01
N ALA A 208 -2.50 12.51 12.04
CA ALA A 208 -3.73 11.77 12.32
C ALA A 208 -3.44 10.42 13.01
N ILE A 209 -2.38 9.70 12.63
CA ILE A 209 -1.97 8.48 13.33
C ILE A 209 -1.59 8.78 14.78
N TYR A 210 -0.61 9.67 15.00
CA TYR A 210 -0.14 9.99 16.35
C TYR A 210 -1.27 10.49 17.24
N LYS A 211 -2.14 11.39 16.75
CA LYS A 211 -3.31 11.86 17.48
C LYS A 211 -4.17 10.70 18.01
N ASN A 212 -4.48 9.73 17.14
CA ASN A 212 -5.31 8.59 17.51
C ASN A 212 -4.57 7.60 18.43
N LEU A 213 -3.26 7.44 18.27
CA LEU A 213 -2.46 6.60 19.18
C LEU A 213 -2.38 7.21 20.58
N ILE A 214 -2.18 8.54 20.69
CA ILE A 214 -2.17 9.26 21.96
C ILE A 214 -3.56 9.20 22.61
N GLU A 215 -4.63 9.41 21.84
CA GLU A 215 -6.01 9.29 22.34
C GLU A 215 -6.29 7.90 22.92
N ALA A 216 -5.88 6.84 22.22
CA ALA A 216 -6.01 5.46 22.72
C ALA A 216 -5.18 5.20 23.98
N ASP A 217 -3.94 5.70 24.02
CA ASP A 217 -3.02 5.52 25.15
C ASP A 217 -3.50 6.25 26.42
N ASN A 218 -4.20 7.37 26.27
CA ASN A 218 -4.77 8.14 27.38
C ASN A 218 -5.85 7.36 28.17
N PHE A 219 -6.41 6.27 27.64
CA PHE A 219 -7.33 5.41 28.38
C PHE A 219 -6.65 4.55 29.46
N ASN A 220 -5.35 4.27 29.33
CA ASN A 220 -4.61 3.49 30.31
C ASN A 220 -3.13 3.88 30.37
N ILE A 221 -2.87 5.07 30.91
CA ILE A 221 -1.53 5.65 30.99
C ILE A 221 -0.61 4.80 31.87
N GLN A 222 0.43 4.25 31.24
CA GLN A 222 1.46 3.47 31.90
C GLN A 222 2.53 4.36 32.53
N LYS A 223 2.24 4.93 33.69
CA LYS A 223 3.12 5.90 34.37
C LYS A 223 4.47 5.31 34.79
N GLY A 224 5.48 6.19 34.83
CA GLY A 224 6.81 5.94 35.37
C GLY A 224 7.90 5.81 34.32
N LEU A 225 9.07 5.36 34.77
CA LEU A 225 10.25 5.15 33.95
C LEU A 225 10.44 3.65 33.68
N LYS A 226 10.55 3.25 32.42
CA LYS A 226 10.79 1.87 32.00
C LYS A 226 11.98 1.81 31.04
N SER A 227 12.64 0.67 30.98
CA SER A 227 13.69 0.41 29.98
C SER A 227 13.46 -0.93 29.30
N PHE A 228 13.27 -0.88 27.99
CA PHE A 228 13.09 -2.04 27.12
C PHE A 228 13.40 -1.64 25.67
N ASP A 229 13.66 -2.62 24.82
CA ASP A 229 13.84 -2.44 23.39
C ASP A 229 12.49 -2.07 22.75
N PHE A 230 12.31 -0.76 22.51
CA PHE A 230 11.06 -0.18 22.03
C PHE A 230 10.96 -0.31 20.52
N ASP A 231 12.02 0.02 19.80
CA ASP A 231 12.02 0.05 18.33
C ASP A 231 12.40 -1.29 17.68
N ALA A 232 12.76 -2.30 18.49
CA ALA A 232 13.14 -3.66 18.11
C ALA A 232 14.46 -3.74 17.32
N ASP A 233 15.45 -2.93 17.68
CA ASP A 233 16.79 -2.95 17.07
C ASP A 233 17.84 -3.73 17.87
N GLY A 234 17.45 -4.30 19.01
CA GLY A 234 18.31 -5.08 19.91
C GLY A 234 18.90 -4.26 21.06
N GLU A 235 18.70 -2.96 21.07
CA GLU A 235 19.16 -2.05 22.12
C GLU A 235 17.98 -1.55 22.97
N LYS A 236 18.22 -1.20 24.23
CA LYS A 236 17.14 -0.70 25.10
C LYS A 236 17.01 0.82 25.02
N GLU A 237 15.77 1.28 24.83
CA GLU A 237 15.38 2.66 25.09
C GLU A 237 15.02 2.88 26.56
N ILE A 238 14.93 4.17 26.92
CA ILE A 238 14.33 4.64 28.17
C ILE A 238 12.99 5.30 27.81
N ILE A 239 11.92 4.79 28.41
CA ILE A 239 10.56 5.29 28.20
C ILE A 239 10.11 5.98 29.49
N TYR A 240 9.78 7.26 29.41
CA TYR A 240 9.14 8.01 30.48
C TYR A 240 7.70 8.29 30.09
N SER A 241 6.74 8.04 30.99
CA SER A 241 5.38 8.49 30.79
C SER A 241 4.71 8.96 32.06
N ASP A 242 3.92 10.01 31.94
CA ASP A 242 3.00 10.50 32.95
C ASP A 242 1.69 10.97 32.29
N GLU A 243 0.90 11.76 33.03
CA GLU A 243 -0.39 12.33 32.57
C GLU A 243 -0.22 13.39 31.46
N GLU A 244 0.97 13.96 31.29
CA GLU A 244 1.23 15.04 30.34
C GLU A 244 2.02 14.55 29.12
N PHE A 245 2.99 13.66 29.31
CA PHE A 245 3.94 13.27 28.29
C PHE A 245 4.12 11.75 28.16
N PHE A 246 4.44 11.33 26.94
CA PHE A 246 5.07 10.04 26.64
C PHE A 246 6.36 10.32 25.87
N ILE A 247 7.48 9.83 26.39
CA ILE A 247 8.81 10.16 25.90
C ILE A 247 9.61 8.88 25.71
N VAL A 248 10.28 8.75 24.58
CA VAL A 248 11.22 7.66 24.29
C VAL A 248 12.59 8.24 23.99
N ILE A 249 13.59 7.81 24.75
CA ILE A 249 14.99 8.24 24.65
C ILE A 249 15.83 7.03 24.20
N LYS A 250 16.65 7.23 23.18
CA LYS A 250 17.64 6.26 22.68
C LYS A 250 19.03 6.60 23.22
N PRO A 251 19.55 5.86 24.23
CA PRO A 251 20.80 6.21 24.90
C PRO A 251 22.03 6.24 23.98
N GLN A 252 22.09 5.33 23.01
CA GLN A 252 23.24 5.13 22.11
C GLN A 252 23.52 6.39 21.28
N SER A 253 22.48 7.15 20.94
CA SER A 253 22.57 8.42 20.20
C SER A 253 22.28 9.64 21.06
N ALA A 254 22.02 9.47 22.36
CA ALA A 254 21.59 10.52 23.28
C ALA A 254 20.44 11.38 22.73
N SER A 255 19.47 10.76 22.05
CA SER A 255 18.40 11.45 21.33
C SER A 255 17.02 11.04 21.81
N PHE A 256 16.08 12.00 21.79
CA PHE A 256 14.66 11.70 21.85
C PHE A 256 14.22 11.15 20.48
N ILE A 257 13.55 10.00 20.48
CA ILE A 257 12.95 9.42 19.27
C ILE A 257 11.43 9.57 19.26
N GLU A 258 10.82 9.84 20.42
CA GLU A 258 9.40 10.17 20.53
C GLU A 258 9.15 11.15 21.69
N ILE A 259 8.28 12.13 21.46
CA ILE A 259 7.73 13.01 22.50
C ILE A 259 6.27 13.30 22.13
N ASP A 260 5.34 12.70 22.85
CA ASP A 260 3.92 12.99 22.76
C ASP A 260 3.53 14.01 23.84
N ASP A 261 2.82 15.07 23.44
CA ASP A 261 2.08 15.96 24.34
C ASP A 261 0.63 15.45 24.41
N ARG A 262 0.27 14.81 25.52
CA ARG A 262 -1.03 14.18 25.73
C ARG A 262 -2.16 15.20 25.80
N ARG A 263 -1.89 16.42 26.30
CA ARG A 263 -2.90 17.48 26.41
C ARG A 263 -3.29 18.01 25.05
N LYS A 264 -2.31 18.11 24.13
CA LYS A 264 -2.54 18.59 22.76
C LYS A 264 -2.83 17.47 21.76
N ASN A 265 -2.63 16.20 22.13
CA ASN A 265 -2.71 15.04 21.25
C ASN A 265 -1.81 15.18 20.01
N ILE A 266 -0.57 15.64 20.22
CA ILE A 266 0.43 15.79 19.15
C ILE A 266 1.71 15.06 19.52
N ASN A 267 2.36 14.50 18.51
CA ASN A 267 3.74 14.07 18.61
C ASN A 267 4.65 15.22 18.13
N ILE A 268 5.46 15.75 19.05
CA ILE A 268 6.36 16.89 18.80
C ILE A 268 7.47 16.51 17.81
N LEU A 269 7.83 15.23 17.74
CA LEU A 269 8.88 14.71 16.87
C LEU A 269 8.34 14.08 15.57
N ASN A 270 7.16 14.50 15.10
CA ASN A 270 6.55 14.01 13.86
C ASN A 270 7.22 14.60 12.59
N TYR A 271 8.55 14.54 12.54
CA TYR A 271 9.35 14.93 11.39
C TYR A 271 9.71 13.72 10.52
N LEU A 272 10.27 13.97 9.35
CA LEU A 272 10.96 12.97 8.54
C LEU A 272 12.34 13.48 8.17
N GLY A 273 13.34 12.62 8.30
CA GLY A 273 14.66 12.90 7.74
C GLY A 273 14.60 13.01 6.20
N ARG A 274 15.32 13.99 5.64
CA ARG A 274 15.52 14.09 4.17
C ARG A 274 16.30 12.87 3.68
N ARG A 275 15.74 12.14 2.72
CA ARG A 275 16.33 10.92 2.15
C ARG A 275 16.19 10.93 0.63
N ASN A 276 17.15 10.32 -0.05
CA ASN A 276 17.03 10.06 -1.48
C ASN A 276 15.98 8.97 -1.73
N GLU A 277 15.17 9.14 -2.78
CA GLU A 277 14.27 8.13 -3.29
C GLU A 277 14.68 7.69 -4.71
N LYS A 278 14.31 6.46 -5.09
CA LYS A 278 14.74 5.88 -6.37
C LYS A 278 14.36 6.74 -7.59
N TYR A 279 13.22 7.43 -7.51
CA TYR A 279 12.68 8.22 -8.61
C TYR A 279 13.31 9.61 -8.73
N HIS A 280 14.11 10.09 -7.75
CA HIS A 280 14.76 11.41 -7.84
C HIS A 280 15.66 11.54 -9.08
N GLN A 281 16.33 10.46 -9.49
CA GLN A 281 17.17 10.48 -10.71
C GLN A 281 16.38 10.62 -12.00
N LYS A 282 15.09 10.22 -12.00
CA LYS A 282 14.21 10.29 -13.18
C LYS A 282 13.58 11.67 -13.36
N ILE A 283 13.47 12.46 -12.29
CA ILE A 283 12.94 13.83 -12.36
C ILE A 283 13.82 14.72 -13.25
N LEU A 284 15.11 14.40 -13.34
CA LEU A 284 16.10 15.09 -14.19
C LEU A 284 16.00 14.74 -15.69
N GLN A 285 15.09 13.84 -16.09
CA GLN A 285 14.95 13.37 -17.47
C GLN A 285 13.55 13.69 -18.00
N GLU A 286 13.44 14.67 -18.91
CA GLU A 286 12.17 14.97 -19.59
C GLU A 286 11.71 13.76 -20.43
N THR A 287 10.44 13.41 -20.33
CA THR A 287 9.83 12.40 -21.21
C THR A 287 8.52 12.91 -21.79
N ASP A 288 8.52 13.10 -23.11
CA ASP A 288 7.36 13.46 -23.92
C ASP A 288 6.75 12.18 -24.53
N SER A 289 5.45 11.95 -24.40
CA SER A 289 4.72 10.91 -25.16
C SER A 289 3.20 11.01 -24.99
N GLY A 290 2.46 10.81 -26.08
CA GLY A 290 0.99 10.96 -26.16
C GLY A 290 0.16 9.86 -25.48
N GLY A 291 -1.06 10.23 -25.06
CA GLY A 291 -2.03 9.39 -24.32
C GLY A 291 -2.31 9.90 -22.89
N VAL A 292 -3.42 9.48 -22.25
CA VAL A 292 -3.62 9.66 -20.79
C VAL A 292 -3.01 8.46 -20.10
N LYS A 293 -1.87 8.68 -19.47
CA LYS A 293 -1.08 7.64 -18.79
C LYS A 293 -1.57 7.40 -17.38
N SER A 294 -1.33 6.18 -16.88
CA SER A 294 -1.53 5.87 -15.47
C SER A 294 -0.58 6.71 -14.60
N ILE A 295 -0.95 6.98 -13.34
CA ILE A 295 -0.05 7.68 -12.41
C ILE A 295 1.29 6.94 -12.26
N HIS A 296 1.31 5.61 -12.42
CA HIS A 296 2.52 4.78 -12.37
C HIS A 296 3.53 5.08 -13.48
N GLU A 297 3.11 5.80 -14.52
CA GLU A 297 3.90 6.06 -15.73
C GLU A 297 4.27 7.55 -15.86
N VAL A 298 3.79 8.41 -14.96
CA VAL A 298 4.00 9.87 -15.04
C VAL A 298 4.78 10.35 -13.82
N LEU A 299 6.02 10.79 -14.05
CA LEU A 299 6.82 11.56 -13.11
C LEU A 299 6.96 12.98 -13.66
N ARG A 300 6.51 13.99 -12.91
CA ARG A 300 6.68 15.40 -13.25
C ARG A 300 7.36 16.12 -12.09
N SER A 301 8.30 17.01 -12.41
CA SER A 301 8.79 17.95 -11.40
C SER A 301 7.66 18.87 -10.94
N LYS A 302 7.66 19.22 -9.65
CA LYS A 302 6.71 20.20 -9.10
C LYS A 302 7.17 21.64 -9.31
N GLU A 303 8.46 21.87 -9.51
CA GLU A 303 9.07 23.19 -9.67
C GLU A 303 10.18 23.13 -10.72
N GLU A 304 10.35 24.20 -11.50
CA GLU A 304 11.35 24.27 -12.58
C GLU A 304 12.79 24.11 -12.09
N ASN A 305 13.06 24.37 -10.80
CA ASN A 305 14.41 24.33 -10.19
C ASN A 305 14.55 23.26 -9.08
N LEU A 306 13.67 22.25 -9.04
CA LEU A 306 13.80 21.15 -8.09
C LEU A 306 14.85 20.15 -8.59
N HIS A 307 16.09 20.26 -8.09
CA HIS A 307 17.22 19.37 -8.41
C HIS A 307 17.42 18.25 -7.38
#